data_AF-A0A832N670-F1
#
_entry.id   AF-A0A832N670-F1
#
_cell.length_a   1.000
_cell.length_b   1.000
_cell.length_c   1.000
_cell.angle_alpha   90.00
_cell.angle_beta   90.00
_cell.angle_gamma   90.00
#
_symmetry.space_group_name_H-M   'P 1'
#
loop_
_entity.id
_entity.type
_entity.pdbx_description
1 polymer ?
#
loop_
_entity_poly.entity_id
_entity_poly.type
_entity_poly.pdbx_seq_one_letter_code
_entity_poly.pdbx_strand_id
1 'polypeptide(L)'
;MRRVDLWFILVAALLGGLLGLHLRTQRELRKVNLPPSMRLEVVQALYLNAKQENEQLRSEIETLRSRIAELEGQMAQGESRLESLLQEMERWRVIAGLTPVSGPGIIVTVDDRQVKVPLGADPNGFIVHDSDLLQIVNELKAAQAEAISVNGHRIGAMSAIRCSGPIITVNGAGIPSPFEIRAIGDPEVLASALELPGGIISQLRDVAGIRVSIVKSREVQIPALLVTPTFRFAVPLPSSAP
;
A
#
# COMPACT_ATOMS: atom_id res chain seq x y z
N MET A 1 -71.80 -95.40 -0.36
CA MET A 1 -71.65 -94.25 -1.28
C MET A 1 -70.89 -94.71 -2.50
N ARG A 2 -71.44 -94.53 -3.70
CA ARG A 2 -70.93 -95.15 -4.93
C ARG A 2 -69.69 -94.37 -5.38
N ARG A 3 -68.68 -95.04 -5.97
CA ARG A 3 -67.41 -94.43 -6.43
C ARG A 3 -67.59 -93.17 -7.30
N VAL A 4 -68.74 -93.03 -7.95
CA VAL A 4 -69.13 -91.88 -8.78
C VAL A 4 -69.28 -90.60 -7.96
N ASP A 5 -69.84 -90.67 -6.75
CA ASP A 5 -70.07 -89.50 -5.89
C ASP A 5 -68.74 -88.89 -5.41
N LEU A 6 -67.72 -89.73 -5.17
CA LEU A 6 -66.38 -89.30 -4.76
C LEU A 6 -65.65 -88.55 -5.88
N TRP A 7 -65.88 -88.94 -7.15
CA TRP A 7 -65.26 -88.31 -8.31
C TRP A 7 -65.82 -86.90 -8.55
N PHE A 8 -67.13 -86.71 -8.41
CA PHE A 8 -67.75 -85.38 -8.51
C PHE A 8 -67.23 -84.39 -7.45
N ILE A 9 -67.03 -84.85 -6.21
CA ILE A 9 -66.47 -84.02 -5.13
C ILE A 9 -65.02 -83.60 -5.45
N LEU A 10 -64.21 -84.53 -5.96
CA LEU A 10 -62.83 -84.25 -6.36
C LEU A 10 -62.75 -83.22 -7.49
N VAL A 11 -63.59 -83.36 -8.53
CA VAL A 11 -63.64 -82.43 -9.65
C VAL A 11 -64.09 -81.04 -9.21
N ALA A 12 -65.11 -80.95 -8.34
CA ALA A 12 -65.59 -79.69 -7.79
C ALA A 12 -64.53 -78.98 -6.93
N ALA A 13 -63.80 -79.72 -6.10
CA ALA A 13 -62.71 -79.17 -5.28
C ALA A 13 -61.56 -78.63 -6.14
N LEU A 14 -61.20 -79.33 -7.22
CA LEU A 14 -60.14 -78.92 -8.14
C LEU A 14 -60.54 -77.67 -8.95
N LEU A 15 -61.78 -77.62 -9.45
CA LEU A 15 -62.34 -76.43 -10.12
C LEU A 15 -62.43 -75.23 -9.18
N GLY A 16 -62.90 -75.44 -7.94
CA GLY A 16 -62.95 -74.39 -6.92
C GLY A 16 -61.57 -73.84 -6.58
N GLY A 17 -60.56 -74.73 -6.47
CA GLY A 17 -59.16 -74.35 -6.24
C GLY A 17 -58.58 -73.52 -7.38
N LEU A 18 -58.82 -73.92 -8.63
CA LEU A 18 -58.37 -73.17 -9.81
C LEU A 18 -59.06 -71.81 -9.94
N LEU A 19 -60.36 -71.73 -9.66
CA LEU A 19 -61.09 -70.46 -9.67
C LEU A 19 -60.59 -69.52 -8.55
N GLY A 20 -60.32 -70.06 -7.37
CA GLY A 20 -59.73 -69.33 -6.25
C GLY A 20 -58.34 -68.78 -6.58
N LEU A 21 -57.50 -69.60 -7.22
CA LEU A 21 -56.20 -69.16 -7.74
C LEU A 21 -56.36 -68.05 -8.78
N HIS A 22 -57.25 -68.23 -9.76
CA HIS A 22 -57.51 -67.26 -10.81
C HIS A 22 -57.96 -65.90 -10.25
N LEU A 23 -58.89 -65.91 -9.29
CA LEU A 23 -59.38 -64.71 -8.60
C LEU A 23 -58.29 -64.06 -7.74
N ARG A 24 -57.42 -64.85 -7.11
CA ARG A 24 -56.27 -64.33 -6.34
C ARG A 24 -55.26 -63.64 -7.26
N THR A 25 -54.93 -64.24 -8.40
CA THR A 25 -54.05 -63.63 -9.41
C THR A 25 -54.66 -62.40 -10.06
N GLN A 26 -55.97 -62.40 -10.37
CA GLN A 26 -56.65 -61.20 -10.86
C GLN A 26 -56.65 -60.07 -9.84
N ARG A 27 -56.83 -60.37 -8.55
CA ARG A 27 -56.79 -59.36 -7.48
C ARG A 27 -55.39 -58.76 -7.29
N GLU A 28 -54.32 -59.55 -7.40
CA GLU A 28 -52.95 -59.04 -7.36
C GLU A 28 -52.60 -58.20 -8.60
N LEU A 29 -53.00 -58.63 -9.80
CA LEU A 29 -52.78 -57.83 -11.03
C LEU A 29 -53.60 -56.52 -11.06
N ARG A 30 -54.78 -56.50 -10.43
CA ARG A 30 -55.60 -55.29 -10.31
C ARG A 30 -55.00 -54.24 -9.38
N LYS A 31 -54.10 -54.61 -8.46
CA LYS A 31 -53.30 -53.65 -7.67
C LYS A 31 -52.25 -52.92 -8.52
N VAL A 32 -51.87 -53.47 -9.68
CA VAL A 32 -50.82 -52.93 -10.55
C VAL A 32 -51.39 -52.04 -11.68
N ASN A 33 -52.71 -52.10 -11.95
CA ASN A 33 -53.37 -51.24 -12.94
C ASN A 33 -54.07 -50.04 -12.28
N LEU A 34 -53.30 -49.00 -11.98
CA LEU A 34 -53.82 -47.67 -11.65
C LEU A 34 -54.59 -47.07 -12.87
N PRO A 35 -55.73 -46.36 -12.66
CA PRO A 35 -56.51 -45.73 -13.74
C PRO A 35 -55.70 -44.70 -14.55
N PRO A 36 -55.94 -44.53 -15.86
CA PRO A 36 -55.23 -43.56 -16.71
C PRO A 36 -55.25 -42.11 -16.18
N SER A 37 -56.30 -41.70 -15.46
CA SER A 37 -56.43 -40.38 -14.85
C SER A 37 -55.41 -40.10 -13.75
N MET A 38 -55.05 -41.11 -12.93
CA MET A 38 -54.05 -40.94 -11.87
C MET A 38 -52.61 -40.81 -12.41
N ARG A 39 -52.31 -41.37 -13.60
CA ARG A 39 -50.98 -41.23 -14.22
C ARG A 39 -50.74 -39.80 -14.71
N LEU A 40 -51.77 -39.14 -15.25
CA LEU A 40 -51.65 -37.76 -15.73
C LEU A 40 -51.44 -36.78 -14.57
N GLU A 41 -52.15 -36.96 -13.47
CA GLU A 41 -52.03 -36.16 -12.25
C GLU A 41 -50.64 -36.28 -11.61
N VAL A 42 -50.10 -37.51 -11.52
CA VAL A 42 -48.73 -37.75 -11.00
C VAL A 42 -47.66 -37.13 -11.90
N VAL A 43 -47.79 -37.23 -13.23
CA VAL A 43 -46.83 -36.63 -14.17
C VAL A 43 -46.89 -35.10 -14.13
N GLN A 44 -48.09 -34.51 -14.01
CA GLN A 44 -48.24 -33.07 -13.84
C GLN A 44 -47.63 -32.58 -12.52
N ALA A 45 -47.86 -33.30 -11.42
CA ALA A 45 -47.24 -32.99 -10.13
C ALA A 45 -45.71 -33.06 -10.18
N LEU A 46 -45.14 -34.09 -10.82
CA LEU A 46 -43.68 -34.19 -11.03
C LEU A 46 -43.14 -33.05 -11.90
N TYR A 47 -43.83 -32.69 -12.97
CA TYR A 47 -43.43 -31.56 -13.84
C TYR A 47 -43.46 -30.23 -13.08
N LEU A 48 -44.51 -29.98 -12.28
CA LEU A 48 -44.62 -28.77 -11.48
C LEU A 48 -43.53 -28.71 -10.40
N ASN A 49 -43.24 -29.83 -9.72
CA ASN A 49 -42.14 -29.92 -8.76
C ASN A 49 -40.79 -29.66 -9.43
N ALA A 50 -40.51 -30.32 -10.56
CA ALA A 50 -39.27 -30.12 -11.30
C ALA A 50 -39.15 -28.68 -11.83
N LYS A 51 -40.26 -28.06 -12.24
CA LYS A 51 -40.30 -26.66 -12.67
C LYS A 51 -40.01 -25.72 -11.49
N GLN A 52 -40.63 -25.95 -10.34
CA GLN A 52 -40.42 -25.16 -9.13
C GLN A 52 -38.99 -25.30 -8.61
N GLU A 53 -38.43 -26.50 -8.64
CA GLU A 53 -37.03 -26.77 -8.32
C GLU A 53 -36.09 -26.05 -9.30
N ASN A 54 -36.41 -26.03 -10.60
CA ASN A 54 -35.65 -25.28 -11.60
C ASN A 54 -35.71 -23.76 -11.34
N GLU A 55 -36.88 -23.22 -10.98
CA GLU A 55 -37.05 -21.81 -10.63
C GLU A 55 -36.27 -21.44 -9.36
N GLN A 56 -36.27 -22.32 -8.34
CA GLN A 56 -35.46 -22.15 -7.13
C GLN A 56 -33.97 -22.16 -7.43
N LEU A 57 -33.50 -23.14 -8.19
CA LEU A 57 -32.09 -23.24 -8.59
C LEU A 57 -31.65 -22.04 -9.43
N ARG A 58 -32.52 -21.51 -10.31
CA ARG A 58 -32.23 -20.28 -11.05
C ARG A 58 -32.10 -19.07 -10.14
N SER A 59 -33.00 -18.92 -9.18
CA SER A 59 -32.90 -17.85 -8.17
C SER A 59 -31.63 -17.97 -7.33
N GLU A 60 -31.25 -19.19 -6.96
CA GLU A 60 -30.02 -19.46 -6.23
C GLU A 60 -28.77 -19.11 -7.06
N ILE A 61 -28.76 -19.42 -8.36
CA ILE A 61 -27.68 -19.02 -9.27
C ILE A 61 -27.57 -17.49 -9.36
N GLU A 62 -28.70 -16.76 -9.45
CA GLU A 62 -28.69 -15.30 -9.51
C GLU A 62 -28.16 -14.67 -8.22
N THR A 63 -28.57 -15.20 -7.05
CA THR A 63 -28.07 -14.72 -5.75
C THR A 63 -26.60 -15.05 -5.51
N LEU A 64 -26.11 -16.21 -5.98
CA LEU A 64 -24.70 -16.54 -5.90
C LEU A 64 -23.87 -15.65 -6.83
N ARG A 65 -24.37 -15.34 -8.03
CA ARG A 65 -23.70 -14.40 -8.95
C ARG A 65 -23.64 -12.99 -8.38
N SER A 66 -24.69 -12.50 -7.73
CA SER A 66 -24.66 -11.18 -7.09
C SER A 66 -23.67 -11.14 -5.92
N ARG A 67 -23.59 -12.21 -5.11
CA ARG A 67 -22.59 -12.34 -4.05
C ARG A 67 -21.17 -12.38 -4.58
N ILE A 68 -20.91 -13.09 -5.68
CA ILE A 68 -19.59 -13.11 -6.32
C ILE A 68 -19.20 -11.71 -6.79
N ALA A 69 -20.09 -11.01 -7.49
CA ALA A 69 -19.85 -9.65 -7.96
C ALA A 69 -19.62 -8.66 -6.79
N GLU A 70 -20.34 -8.82 -5.68
CA GLU A 70 -20.15 -8.03 -4.46
C GLU A 70 -18.78 -8.30 -3.83
N LEU A 71 -18.38 -9.57 -3.70
CA LEU A 71 -17.07 -9.96 -3.16
C LEU A 71 -15.92 -9.48 -4.05
N GLU A 72 -16.03 -9.63 -5.37
CA GLU A 72 -15.07 -9.11 -6.35
C GLU A 72 -14.96 -7.58 -6.24
N GLY A 73 -16.09 -6.87 -6.09
CA GLY A 73 -16.12 -5.44 -5.86
C GLY A 73 -15.44 -5.01 -4.56
N GLN A 74 -15.67 -5.74 -3.46
CA GLN A 74 -15.02 -5.49 -2.16
C GLN A 74 -13.50 -5.73 -2.22
N MET A 75 -13.06 -6.78 -2.93
CA MET A 75 -11.64 -7.06 -3.13
C MET A 75 -10.94 -5.98 -3.96
N ALA A 76 -11.54 -5.57 -5.09
CA ALA A 76 -10.99 -4.52 -5.94
C ALA A 76 -10.92 -3.15 -5.22
N GLN A 77 -11.93 -2.84 -4.39
CA GLN A 77 -11.90 -1.65 -3.53
C GLN A 77 -10.84 -1.75 -2.42
N GLY A 78 -10.65 -2.94 -1.83
CA GLY A 78 -9.61 -3.18 -0.84
C GLY A 78 -8.19 -2.99 -1.40
N GLU A 79 -7.92 -3.53 -2.59
CA GLU A 79 -6.63 -3.40 -3.28
C GLU A 79 -6.33 -1.95 -3.67
N SER A 80 -7.30 -1.25 -4.29
CA SER A 80 -7.14 0.17 -4.66
C SER A 80 -6.99 1.10 -3.46
N ARG A 81 -7.66 0.80 -2.33
CA ARG A 81 -7.49 1.54 -1.07
C ARG A 81 -6.12 1.27 -0.45
N LEU A 82 -5.63 0.04 -0.47
CA LEU A 82 -4.31 -0.30 0.03
C LEU A 82 -3.21 0.39 -0.80
N GLU A 83 -3.34 0.39 -2.12
CA GLU A 83 -2.39 1.05 -3.01
C GLU A 83 -2.33 2.56 -2.76
N SER A 84 -3.49 3.21 -2.61
CA SER A 84 -3.52 4.65 -2.30
C SER A 84 -2.91 4.98 -0.94
N LEU A 85 -3.17 4.15 0.09
CA LEU A 85 -2.53 4.30 1.41
C LEU A 85 -1.01 4.10 1.35
N LEU A 86 -0.51 3.17 0.55
CA LEU A 86 0.94 2.97 0.35
C LEU A 86 1.58 4.16 -0.36
N GLN A 87 0.93 4.70 -1.39
CA GLN A 87 1.40 5.91 -2.07
C GLN A 87 1.39 7.13 -1.13
N GLU A 88 0.38 7.25 -0.28
CA GLU A 88 0.31 8.30 0.72
C GLU A 88 1.43 8.15 1.77
N MET A 89 1.63 6.92 2.26
CA MET A 89 2.72 6.61 3.19
C MET A 89 4.08 6.98 2.61
N GLU A 90 4.35 6.63 1.35
CA GLU A 90 5.64 6.98 0.74
C GLU A 90 5.80 8.49 0.51
N ARG A 91 4.73 9.20 0.16
CA ARG A 91 4.76 10.66 0.10
C ARG A 91 5.13 11.27 1.46
N TRP A 92 4.53 10.79 2.54
CA TRP A 92 4.87 11.23 3.89
C TRP A 92 6.30 10.87 4.28
N ARG A 93 6.81 9.72 3.86
CA ARG A 93 8.21 9.32 4.09
C ARG A 93 9.20 10.25 3.38
N VAL A 94 8.90 10.68 2.15
CA VAL A 94 9.69 11.68 1.43
C VAL A 94 9.73 13.01 2.17
N ILE A 95 8.57 13.52 2.60
CA ILE A 95 8.41 14.78 3.34
C ILE A 95 9.14 14.70 4.69
N ALA A 96 8.99 13.60 5.41
CA ALA A 96 9.66 13.35 6.69
C ALA A 96 11.17 13.10 6.54
N GLY A 97 11.67 12.97 5.31
CA GLY A 97 13.07 12.75 4.99
C GLY A 97 13.57 11.33 5.27
N LEU A 98 12.67 10.35 5.34
CA LEU A 98 12.95 8.94 5.64
C LEU A 98 13.36 8.12 4.42
N THR A 99 13.26 8.70 3.23
CA THR A 99 13.67 8.08 1.96
C THR A 99 14.71 8.95 1.26
N PRO A 100 15.67 8.34 0.55
CA PRO A 100 16.58 9.10 -0.32
C PRO A 100 15.80 9.70 -1.48
N VAL A 101 16.24 10.86 -1.95
CA VAL A 101 15.62 11.59 -3.06
C VAL A 101 16.68 12.05 -4.06
N SER A 102 16.30 12.18 -5.33
CA SER A 102 17.15 12.66 -6.41
C SER A 102 16.39 13.68 -7.25
N GLY A 103 17.08 14.70 -7.75
CA GLY A 103 16.48 15.73 -8.61
C GLY A 103 17.50 16.77 -9.06
N PRO A 104 17.09 17.74 -9.91
CA PRO A 104 17.94 18.86 -10.26
C PRO A 104 18.29 19.71 -9.03
N GLY A 105 19.43 20.37 -9.05
CA GLY A 105 19.83 21.24 -7.96
C GLY A 105 21.27 21.74 -8.07
N ILE A 106 21.86 22.02 -6.91
CA ILE A 106 23.23 22.53 -6.83
C ILE A 106 24.07 21.79 -5.78
N ILE A 107 25.38 21.82 -5.99
CA ILE A 107 26.40 21.37 -5.06
C ILE A 107 27.28 22.58 -4.73
N VAL A 108 27.29 22.96 -3.46
CA VAL A 108 28.11 24.04 -2.92
C VAL A 108 29.25 23.42 -2.15
N THR A 109 30.48 23.81 -2.46
CA THR A 109 31.67 23.37 -1.72
C THR A 109 32.32 24.58 -1.06
N VAL A 110 32.52 24.50 0.25
CA VAL A 110 33.20 25.52 1.06
C VAL A 110 34.48 24.90 1.62
N ASP A 111 35.65 25.43 1.25
CA ASP A 111 36.97 24.91 1.63
C ASP A 111 37.81 26.00 2.31
N ASP A 112 38.04 25.82 3.61
CA ASP A 112 38.86 26.70 4.45
C ASP A 112 40.29 26.18 4.67
N ARG A 113 40.67 25.03 4.12
CA ARG A 113 41.97 24.40 4.42
C ARG A 113 43.19 25.16 3.90
N GLN A 114 42.99 26.02 2.89
CA GLN A 114 44.07 26.77 2.23
C GLN A 114 44.03 28.27 2.55
N VAL A 115 43.24 28.70 3.54
CA VAL A 115 43.11 30.12 3.87
C VAL A 115 44.37 30.61 4.57
N LYS A 116 44.92 31.73 4.09
CA LYS A 116 46.10 32.37 4.68
C LYS A 116 45.64 33.39 5.72
N VAL A 117 45.96 33.15 6.98
CA VAL A 117 45.69 34.11 8.06
C VAL A 117 46.73 35.25 8.02
N PRO A 118 46.32 36.52 7.89
CA PRO A 118 47.25 37.65 7.96
C PRO A 118 47.98 37.72 9.32
N LEU A 119 49.22 38.22 9.32
CA LEU A 119 49.96 38.42 10.57
C LEU A 119 49.21 39.38 11.51
N GLY A 120 48.98 38.94 12.75
CA GLY A 120 48.29 39.71 13.77
C GLY A 120 46.76 39.63 13.73
N ALA A 121 46.18 38.90 12.77
CA ALA A 121 44.75 38.62 12.73
C ALA A 121 44.39 37.38 13.56
N ASP A 122 43.17 37.35 14.10
CA ASP A 122 42.63 36.17 14.77
C ASP A 122 42.33 35.06 13.75
N PRO A 123 43.00 33.88 13.82
CA PRO A 123 42.74 32.77 12.91
C PRO A 123 41.28 32.31 12.91
N ASN A 124 40.55 32.55 14.01
CA ASN A 124 39.15 32.18 14.11
C ASN A 124 38.31 32.84 13.01
N GLY A 125 38.63 34.05 12.55
CA GLY A 125 37.87 34.72 11.48
C GLY A 125 38.10 34.16 10.06
N PHE A 126 38.94 33.14 9.91
CA PHE A 126 39.39 32.60 8.63
C PHE A 126 39.09 31.10 8.46
N ILE A 127 38.29 30.55 9.36
CA ILE A 127 37.76 29.18 9.30
C ILE A 127 36.24 29.25 9.14
N VAL A 128 35.63 28.17 8.66
CA VAL A 128 34.17 28.07 8.59
C VAL A 128 33.61 27.74 9.97
N HIS A 129 32.53 28.43 10.37
CA HIS A 129 31.75 28.11 11.56
C HIS A 129 30.41 27.46 11.21
N ASP A 130 29.77 26.91 12.25
CA ASP A 130 28.41 26.39 12.15
C ASP A 130 27.40 27.45 11.69
N SER A 131 27.58 28.70 12.09
CA SER A 131 26.76 29.84 11.66
C SER A 131 26.78 30.03 10.14
N ASP A 132 27.92 29.83 9.50
CA ASP A 132 28.07 30.05 8.06
C ASP A 132 27.31 28.97 7.29
N LEU A 133 27.48 27.71 7.70
CA LEU A 133 26.74 26.59 7.10
C LEU A 133 25.23 26.73 7.36
N LEU A 134 24.85 27.17 8.56
CA LEU A 134 23.44 27.41 8.90
C LEU A 134 22.84 28.52 8.02
N GLN A 135 23.59 29.59 7.75
CA GLN A 135 23.13 30.68 6.89
C GLN A 135 22.97 30.21 5.44
N ILE A 136 23.94 29.46 4.89
CA ILE A 136 23.82 28.84 3.56
C ILE A 136 22.56 27.96 3.49
N VAL A 137 22.36 27.09 4.48
CA VAL A 137 21.17 26.22 4.54
C VAL A 137 19.87 27.02 4.60
N ASN A 138 19.85 28.13 5.35
CA ASN A 138 18.67 28.98 5.46
C ASN A 138 18.37 29.75 4.17
N GLU A 139 19.40 30.24 3.47
CA GLU A 139 19.25 30.88 2.16
C GLU A 139 18.70 29.88 1.13
N LEU A 140 19.21 28.65 1.11
CA LEU A 140 18.68 27.57 0.27
C LEU A 140 17.22 27.25 0.58
N LYS A 141 16.84 27.18 1.87
CA LYS A 141 15.44 27.00 2.27
C LYS A 141 14.56 28.16 1.83
N ALA A 142 15.04 29.39 1.96
CA ALA A 142 14.32 30.59 1.51
C ALA A 142 14.15 30.60 -0.02
N ALA A 143 15.12 30.05 -0.74
CA ALA A 143 15.09 29.82 -2.19
C ALA A 143 14.31 28.55 -2.60
N GLN A 144 13.52 27.97 -1.69
CA GLN A 144 12.65 26.81 -1.93
C GLN A 144 13.38 25.51 -2.28
N ALA A 145 14.57 25.27 -1.71
CA ALA A 145 15.18 23.94 -1.79
C ALA A 145 14.27 22.88 -1.14
N GLU A 146 13.96 21.82 -1.87
CA GLU A 146 13.04 20.75 -1.45
C GLU A 146 13.73 19.75 -0.51
N ALA A 147 15.04 19.56 -0.69
CA ALA A 147 15.87 18.72 0.17
C ALA A 147 17.29 19.27 0.21
N ILE A 148 17.93 19.18 1.38
CA ILE A 148 19.30 19.66 1.60
C ILE A 148 20.09 18.60 2.38
N SER A 149 21.37 18.42 2.06
CA SER A 149 22.32 17.69 2.90
C SER A 149 23.63 18.45 3.04
N VAL A 150 24.30 18.26 4.18
CA VAL A 150 25.64 18.78 4.46
C VAL A 150 26.55 17.59 4.71
N ASN A 151 27.58 17.41 3.88
CA ASN A 151 28.51 16.29 3.89
C ASN A 151 27.80 14.93 3.95
N GLY A 152 26.69 14.79 3.20
CA GLY A 152 25.88 13.56 3.17
C GLY A 152 24.94 13.38 4.37
N HIS A 153 24.84 14.34 5.28
CA HIS A 153 23.84 14.33 6.35
C HIS A 153 22.61 15.15 5.92
N ARG A 154 21.47 14.48 5.74
CA ARG A 154 20.21 15.17 5.38
C ARG A 154 19.79 16.14 6.48
N ILE A 155 19.38 17.33 6.07
CA ILE A 155 18.81 18.36 6.92
C ILE A 155 17.29 18.16 6.97
N GLY A 156 16.79 17.80 8.15
CA GLY A 156 15.36 17.72 8.47
C GLY A 156 14.90 18.88 9.36
N ALA A 157 13.65 18.82 9.79
CA ALA A 157 13.04 19.86 10.64
C ALA A 157 13.74 20.02 12.01
N MET A 158 14.23 18.92 12.58
CA MET A 158 14.91 18.90 13.88
C MET A 158 16.43 18.82 13.75
N SER A 159 16.98 19.05 12.56
CA SER A 159 18.42 18.98 12.34
C SER A 159 19.15 20.12 13.03
N ALA A 160 20.35 19.82 13.52
CA ALA A 160 21.20 20.79 14.18
C ALA A 160 22.58 20.80 13.53
N ILE A 161 23.07 22.00 13.22
CA ILE A 161 24.45 22.27 12.81
C ILE A 161 25.09 23.05 13.97
N ARG A 162 26.16 22.51 14.56
CA ARG A 162 26.79 23.09 15.75
C ARG A 162 28.30 22.92 15.75
N CYS A 163 29.03 23.91 16.21
CA CYS A 163 30.44 23.75 16.56
C CYS A 163 30.56 22.96 17.87
N SER A 164 31.38 21.90 17.85
CA SER A 164 31.82 21.14 19.02
C SER A 164 33.34 21.24 19.10
N GLY A 165 33.80 22.28 19.82
CA GLY A 165 35.21 22.68 19.78
C GLY A 165 35.59 23.11 18.35
N PRO A 166 36.69 22.57 17.77
CA PRO A 166 37.13 22.94 16.42
C PRO A 166 36.40 22.20 15.29
N ILE A 167 35.45 21.31 15.60
CA ILE A 167 34.77 20.47 14.61
C ILE A 167 33.31 20.90 14.49
N ILE A 168 32.82 21.06 13.27
CA ILE A 168 31.39 21.24 13.03
C ILE A 168 30.70 19.88 13.06
N THR A 169 29.56 19.80 13.74
CA THR A 169 28.72 18.61 13.82
C THR A 169 27.38 18.86 13.15
N VAL A 170 26.89 17.87 12.41
CA VAL A 170 25.54 17.86 11.83
C VAL A 170 24.79 16.66 12.40
N ASN A 171 23.69 16.92 13.11
CA ASN A 171 22.93 15.88 13.84
C ASN A 171 23.82 15.04 14.77
N GLY A 172 24.86 15.65 15.36
CA GLY A 172 25.82 15.00 16.25
C GLY A 172 26.98 14.28 15.57
N ALA A 173 26.99 14.17 14.23
CA ALA A 173 28.11 13.62 13.48
C ALA A 173 29.10 14.73 13.11
N GLY A 174 30.38 14.59 13.47
CA GLY A 174 31.44 15.53 13.08
C GLY A 174 31.73 15.45 11.58
N ILE A 175 31.80 16.60 10.91
CA ILE A 175 32.05 16.70 9.48
C ILE A 175 33.32 17.51 9.20
N PRO A 176 34.23 17.00 8.34
CA PRO A 176 35.47 17.71 8.01
C PRO A 176 35.28 18.68 6.83
N SER A 177 36.16 19.68 6.77
CA SER A 177 36.36 20.50 5.57
C SER A 177 37.07 19.69 4.45
N PRO A 178 36.70 19.84 3.17
CA PRO A 178 35.73 20.79 2.64
C PRO A 178 34.28 20.40 2.94
N PHE A 179 33.44 21.41 3.17
CA PHE A 179 32.02 21.23 3.43
C PHE A 179 31.26 21.17 2.12
N GLU A 180 30.55 20.08 1.88
CA GLU A 180 29.75 19.87 0.68
C GLU A 180 28.26 19.96 1.02
N ILE A 181 27.63 21.04 0.57
CA ILE A 181 26.20 21.26 0.74
C ILE A 181 25.50 20.94 -0.58
N ARG A 182 24.64 19.92 -0.56
CA ARG A 182 23.83 19.55 -1.72
C ARG A 182 22.40 20.01 -1.49
N ALA A 183 21.79 20.61 -2.50
CA ALA A 183 20.40 21.03 -2.44
C ALA A 183 19.67 20.65 -3.73
N ILE A 184 18.45 20.13 -3.61
CA ILE A 184 17.52 19.86 -4.72
C ILE A 184 16.54 21.02 -4.84
N GLY A 185 16.31 21.49 -6.05
CA GLY A 185 15.42 22.61 -6.38
C GLY A 185 15.77 23.19 -7.76
N ASP A 186 15.22 24.34 -8.11
CA ASP A 186 15.59 25.04 -9.35
C ASP A 186 17.06 25.52 -9.27
N PRO A 187 17.99 24.96 -10.08
CA PRO A 187 19.41 25.27 -9.97
C PRO A 187 19.74 26.74 -10.20
N GLU A 188 18.95 27.45 -11.02
CA GLU A 188 19.16 28.87 -11.31
C GLU A 188 18.74 29.73 -10.12
N VAL A 189 17.58 29.43 -9.52
CA VAL A 189 17.07 30.13 -8.34
C VAL A 189 17.99 29.91 -7.14
N LEU A 190 18.39 28.66 -6.89
CA LEU A 190 19.26 28.31 -5.76
C LEU A 190 20.64 28.98 -5.88
N ALA A 191 21.25 28.96 -7.07
CA ALA A 191 22.54 29.62 -7.28
C ALA A 191 22.43 31.14 -7.12
N SER A 192 21.40 31.76 -7.71
CA SER A 192 21.18 33.20 -7.62
C SER A 192 20.94 33.68 -6.20
N ALA A 193 20.23 32.88 -5.38
CA ALA A 193 19.99 33.20 -3.99
C ALA A 193 21.27 33.25 -3.15
N LEU A 194 22.20 32.32 -3.40
CA LEU A 194 23.49 32.27 -2.72
C LEU A 194 24.47 33.35 -3.20
N GLU A 195 24.35 33.79 -4.46
CA GLU A 195 25.22 34.81 -5.06
C GLU A 195 24.74 36.26 -4.82
N LEU A 196 23.74 36.46 -3.95
CA LEU A 196 23.27 37.79 -3.60
C LEU A 196 24.41 38.66 -3.02
N PRO A 197 24.58 39.92 -3.49
CA PRO A 197 25.58 40.82 -2.95
C PRO A 197 25.40 41.05 -1.45
N GLY A 198 26.48 40.90 -0.67
CA GLY A 198 26.46 41.01 0.79
C GLY A 198 25.92 39.77 1.52
N GLY A 199 25.49 38.73 0.79
CA GLY A 199 25.10 37.43 1.33
C GLY A 199 26.29 36.61 1.83
N ILE A 200 26.01 35.43 2.40
CA ILE A 200 27.02 34.60 3.07
C ILE A 200 28.19 34.22 2.16
N ILE A 201 27.94 33.90 0.88
CA ILE A 201 29.00 33.52 -0.07
C ILE A 201 29.97 34.66 -0.31
N SER A 202 29.48 35.90 -0.42
CA SER A 202 30.32 37.08 -0.57
C SER A 202 31.17 37.32 0.68
N GLN A 203 30.60 37.12 1.88
CA GLN A 203 31.35 37.27 3.13
C GLN A 203 32.46 36.23 3.25
N LEU A 204 32.16 34.95 2.98
CA LEU A 204 33.14 33.87 3.00
C LEU A 204 34.26 34.10 1.98
N ARG A 205 33.91 34.48 0.74
CA ARG A 205 34.88 34.65 -0.34
C ARG A 205 35.70 35.92 -0.21
N ASP A 206 35.04 37.06 -0.01
CA ASP A 206 35.65 38.38 -0.18
C ASP A 206 36.25 38.90 1.14
N VAL A 207 35.68 38.52 2.29
CA VAL A 207 36.15 38.95 3.61
C VAL A 207 37.08 37.90 4.24
N ALA A 208 36.62 36.65 4.32
CA ALA A 208 37.39 35.57 4.95
C ALA A 208 38.39 34.88 4.00
N GLY A 209 38.32 35.13 2.69
CA GLY A 209 39.20 34.50 1.70
C GLY A 209 38.99 32.98 1.55
N ILE A 210 37.84 32.46 2.02
CA ILE A 210 37.47 31.05 1.96
C ILE A 210 37.05 30.71 0.53
N ARG A 211 37.51 29.56 0.02
CA ARG A 211 37.17 29.13 -1.33
C ARG A 211 35.77 28.55 -1.33
N VAL A 212 34.89 29.15 -2.14
CA VAL A 212 33.51 28.67 -2.32
C VAL A 212 33.22 28.43 -3.80
N SER A 213 32.79 27.21 -4.14
CA SER A 213 32.34 26.85 -5.50
C SER A 213 30.89 26.40 -5.50
N ILE A 214 30.12 26.85 -6.49
CA ILE A 214 28.73 26.46 -6.69
C ILE A 214 28.63 25.79 -8.07
N VAL A 215 28.16 24.54 -8.10
CA VAL A 215 28.01 23.75 -9.32
C VAL A 215 26.57 23.32 -9.47
N LYS A 216 25.95 23.71 -10.59
CA LYS A 216 24.61 23.25 -10.96
C LYS A 216 24.67 21.83 -11.51
N SER A 217 23.73 20.98 -11.11
CA SER A 217 23.62 19.62 -11.60
C SER A 217 22.17 19.30 -11.97
N ARG A 218 22.00 18.50 -13.03
CA ARG A 218 20.69 17.96 -13.41
C ARG A 218 20.24 16.85 -12.46
N GLU A 219 21.18 16.25 -11.75
CA GLU A 219 20.93 15.19 -10.80
C GLU A 219 21.79 15.38 -9.55
N VAL A 220 21.13 15.55 -8.42
CA VAL A 220 21.68 15.67 -7.09
C VAL A 220 20.96 14.66 -6.22
N GLN A 221 21.71 13.76 -5.59
CA GLN A 221 21.16 12.77 -4.67
C GLN A 221 21.35 13.22 -3.24
N ILE A 222 20.29 13.10 -2.46
CA ILE A 222 20.25 13.41 -1.03
C ILE A 222 19.80 12.16 -0.26
N PRO A 223 20.58 11.68 0.71
CA PRO A 223 20.27 10.46 1.45
C PRO A 223 19.09 10.63 2.41
N ALA A 224 18.60 9.54 2.98
CA ALA A 224 17.63 9.59 4.07
C ALA A 224 18.24 10.15 5.37
N LEU A 225 17.40 10.63 6.29
CA LEU A 225 17.81 10.98 7.65
C LEU A 225 18.38 9.76 8.37
N LEU A 226 19.58 9.91 8.94
CA LEU A 226 20.25 8.86 9.71
C LEU A 226 19.63 8.65 11.08
N VAL A 227 19.06 9.70 11.68
CA VAL A 227 18.45 9.66 13.01
C VAL A 227 17.03 10.18 12.92
N THR A 228 16.08 9.32 13.25
CA THR A 228 14.68 9.70 13.40
C THR A 228 14.43 10.20 14.82
N PRO A 229 13.77 11.35 15.02
CA PRO A 229 13.44 11.83 16.35
C PRO A 229 12.48 10.85 17.03
N THR A 230 12.83 10.44 18.25
CA THR A 230 11.97 9.61 19.10
C THR A 230 11.14 10.51 20.02
N PHE A 231 9.82 10.36 19.97
CA PHE A 231 8.94 11.07 20.89
C PHE A 231 8.69 10.22 22.14
N ARG A 232 9.01 10.76 23.32
CA ARG A 232 8.77 10.07 24.61
C ARG A 232 7.34 10.23 25.11
N PHE A 233 6.73 11.37 24.82
CA PHE A 233 5.41 11.75 25.36
C PHE A 233 4.34 11.95 24.28
N ALA A 234 4.72 12.44 23.09
CA ALA A 234 3.78 12.65 22.01
C ALA A 234 3.39 11.31 21.37
N VAL A 235 2.09 11.11 21.17
CA VAL A 235 1.50 9.93 20.52
C VAL A 235 0.59 10.43 19.40
N PRO A 236 0.61 9.82 18.21
CA PRO A 236 -0.30 10.22 17.13
C PRO A 236 -1.75 10.01 17.58
N LEU A 237 -2.62 10.95 17.23
CA LEU A 237 -4.06 10.75 17.39
C LEU A 237 -4.52 9.63 16.44
N PRO A 238 -5.49 8.80 16.84
CA PRO A 238 -6.10 7.84 15.91
C PRO A 238 -6.65 8.60 14.70
N SER A 239 -6.41 8.04 13.50
CA SER A 239 -6.93 8.62 12.26
C SER A 239 -8.44 8.78 12.37
N SER A 240 -8.93 10.02 12.34
CA SER A 240 -10.35 10.27 12.16
C SER A 240 -10.67 9.99 10.70
N ALA A 241 -11.16 8.78 10.41
CA ALA A 241 -11.68 8.45 9.10
C ALA A 241 -12.86 9.40 8.78
N PRO A 242 -12.87 10.08 7.63
CA PRO A 242 -14.12 10.42 6.97
C PRO A 242 -14.77 9.16 6.37
#